data_AF-A0A426YZ88-F1
#
_entry.id   AF-A0A426YZ88-F1
#
_cell.length_a   1.000
_cell.length_b   1.000
_cell.length_c   1.000
_cell.angle_alpha   90.00
_cell.angle_beta   90.00
_cell.angle_gamma   90.00
#
_symmetry.space_group_name_H-M   'P 1'
#
loop_
_entity.id
_entity.type
_entity.pdbx_description
1 polymer ?
#
loop_
_entity_poly.entity_id
_entity_poly.type
_entity_poly.pdbx_seq_one_letter_code
_entity_poly.pdbx_strand_id
1 'polypeptide(L)'
;MNLLRMSAVPILEQLYLEERRPSELIELKSVLRDQIPVIKRFTGGGTVIVDDGTVFVSFICNKNAIPGLQPYPHPIMSWTGQLYSEVLQGFGDFHLRENDDVPLSSFSDYAFNSHKFGGNAQSIIKERWIHHTSFLWDYDIKNMEYLKHPTRAPKYRSV
;
A
#
# COMPACT_ATOMS: atom_id res chain seq x y z
N MET A 1 17.24 -6.58 16.88
CA MET A 1 15.81 -6.83 17.16
C MET A 1 15.04 -6.41 15.92
N ASN A 2 14.64 -7.37 15.10
CA ASN A 2 13.86 -7.12 13.89
C ASN A 2 12.39 -7.26 14.29
N LEU A 3 11.71 -6.13 14.53
CA LEU A 3 10.30 -6.19 14.90
C LEU A 3 9.47 -6.29 13.62
N LEU A 4 9.07 -7.52 13.28
CA LEU A 4 7.95 -7.73 12.39
C LEU A 4 6.67 -7.45 13.18
N ARG A 5 5.92 -6.41 12.80
CA ARG A 5 4.59 -6.18 13.34
C ARG A 5 3.57 -6.54 12.27
N MET A 6 2.98 -7.72 12.41
CA MET A 6 1.73 -8.04 11.73
C MET A 6 0.60 -7.54 12.62
N SER A 7 -0.30 -6.73 12.07
CA SER A 7 -1.47 -6.28 12.79
C SER A 7 -2.67 -6.41 11.89
N ALA A 8 -3.49 -7.43 12.13
CA ALA A 8 -4.88 -7.42 11.74
C ALA A 8 -5.62 -6.62 12.84
N VAL A 9 -5.59 -5.30 12.73
CA VAL A 9 -6.47 -4.48 13.56
C VAL A 9 -7.85 -4.61 12.92
N PRO A 10 -8.92 -4.94 13.65
CA PRO A 10 -10.27 -4.72 13.14
C PRO A 10 -10.43 -3.21 13.03
N ILE A 11 -10.23 -2.67 11.83
CA ILE A 11 -10.36 -1.24 11.55
C ILE A 11 -11.82 -1.05 11.12
N LEU A 12 -12.57 -0.21 11.84
CA LEU A 12 -13.81 0.36 11.30
C LEU A 12 -13.49 1.05 9.98
N GLU A 13 -14.37 0.97 8.97
CA GLU A 13 -14.14 1.54 7.63
C GLU A 13 -13.45 2.92 7.70
N GLN A 14 -12.27 3.06 7.11
CA GLN A 14 -11.42 4.25 7.26
C GLN A 14 -10.68 4.60 5.97
N LEU A 15 -10.56 5.90 5.68
CA LEU A 15 -9.79 6.42 4.56
C LEU A 15 -8.42 6.92 5.03
N TYR A 16 -7.34 6.37 4.48
CA TYR A 16 -5.98 6.89 4.70
C TYR A 16 -5.53 7.76 3.54
N LEU A 17 -5.41 9.07 3.77
CA LEU A 17 -5.05 10.05 2.76
C LEU A 17 -3.55 10.24 2.58
N GLU A 18 -3.16 10.58 1.35
CA GLU A 18 -1.86 11.13 0.99
C GLU A 18 -1.76 12.64 1.30
N GLU A 19 -0.62 13.27 1.03
CA GLU A 19 -0.41 14.71 1.26
C GLU A 19 -1.08 15.61 0.20
N ARG A 20 -2.37 15.37 -0.07
CA ARG A 20 -3.19 16.16 -1.01
C ARG A 20 -4.55 16.51 -0.42
N ARG A 21 -5.26 17.45 -1.07
CA ARG A 21 -6.58 17.90 -0.61
C ARG A 21 -7.58 16.75 -0.68
N PRO A 22 -8.34 16.44 0.40
CA PRO A 22 -9.32 15.35 0.39
C PRO A 22 -10.30 15.42 -0.80
N SER A 23 -10.74 16.63 -1.17
CA SER A 23 -11.65 16.85 -2.31
C SER A 23 -11.12 16.33 -3.65
N GLU A 24 -9.82 16.14 -3.80
CA GLU A 24 -9.17 15.60 -5.01
C GLU A 24 -9.03 14.06 -4.97
N LEU A 25 -9.24 13.45 -3.80
CA LEU A 25 -8.88 12.05 -3.52
C LEU A 25 -10.11 11.17 -3.25
N ILE A 26 -11.16 11.76 -2.67
CA ILE A 26 -12.32 11.01 -2.18
C ILE A 26 -13.64 11.67 -2.58
N GLU A 27 -14.70 10.86 -2.65
CA GLU A 27 -16.07 11.31 -2.90
C GLU A 27 -16.69 11.91 -1.64
N LEU A 28 -16.43 13.19 -1.41
CA LEU A 28 -16.79 13.91 -0.18
C LEU A 28 -18.25 13.75 0.25
N LYS A 29 -19.21 13.74 -0.69
CA LYS A 29 -20.63 13.63 -0.35
C LYS A 29 -20.95 12.27 0.28
N SER A 30 -20.46 11.18 -0.32
CA SER A 30 -20.66 9.82 0.17
C SER A 30 -19.93 9.63 1.51
N VAL A 31 -18.67 10.06 1.59
CA VAL A 31 -17.85 9.97 2.81
C VAL A 31 -18.49 10.69 4.00
N LEU A 32 -19.02 11.91 3.78
CA LEU A 32 -19.70 12.67 4.83
C LEU A 32 -21.05 12.05 5.24
N ARG A 33 -21.83 11.56 4.25
CA ARG A 33 -23.12 10.89 4.49
C ARG A 33 -22.93 9.65 5.36
N ASP A 34 -21.94 8.83 5.02
CA ASP A 34 -21.71 7.52 5.63
C ASP A 34 -20.76 7.63 6.84
N GLN A 35 -20.28 8.85 7.15
CA GLN A 35 -19.43 9.19 8.29
C GLN A 35 -18.12 8.38 8.35
N ILE A 36 -17.55 8.08 7.17
CA ILE A 36 -16.29 7.36 7.07
C ILE A 36 -15.16 8.24 7.62
N PRO A 37 -14.43 7.82 8.67
CA PRO A 37 -13.33 8.59 9.21
C PRO A 37 -12.18 8.72 8.21
N VAL A 38 -11.60 9.91 8.14
CA VAL A 38 -10.54 10.27 7.21
C VAL A 38 -9.28 10.61 7.99
N ILE A 39 -8.21 9.83 7.78
CA ILE A 39 -6.96 9.90 8.54
C ILE A 39 -5.81 10.23 7.58
N LYS A 40 -5.01 11.25 7.91
CA LYS A 40 -3.74 11.48 7.22
C LYS A 40 -2.67 10.55 7.81
N ARG A 41 -2.02 9.74 6.97
CA ARG A 41 -0.91 8.89 7.42
C ARG A 41 0.43 9.62 7.31
N PHE A 42 1.45 9.11 8.00
CA PHE A 42 2.80 9.68 8.04
C PHE A 42 3.70 9.21 6.88
N THR A 43 3.26 8.22 6.09
CA THR A 43 3.97 7.72 4.91
C THR A 43 3.40 8.32 3.63
N GLY A 44 4.21 8.37 2.56
CA GLY A 44 3.73 8.77 1.23
C GLY A 44 2.88 7.69 0.55
N GLY A 45 2.65 7.84 -0.76
CA GLY A 45 1.83 6.94 -1.60
C GLY A 45 0.37 7.40 -1.74
N GLY A 46 -0.46 6.65 -2.46
CA GLY A 46 -1.85 7.05 -2.77
C GLY A 46 -2.86 6.90 -1.63
N THR A 47 -4.11 7.30 -1.86
CA THR A 47 -5.22 7.14 -0.90
C THR A 47 -5.77 5.72 -0.92
N VAL A 48 -6.11 5.17 0.25
CA VAL A 48 -6.74 3.84 0.38
C VAL A 48 -7.96 3.90 1.30
N ILE A 49 -8.97 3.11 0.96
CA ILE A 49 -10.07 2.75 1.86
C ILE A 49 -9.72 1.41 2.51
N VAL A 50 -10.06 1.25 3.78
CA VAL A 50 -9.73 0.06 4.56
C VAL A 50 -10.96 -0.36 5.33
N ASP A 51 -11.14 -1.66 5.50
CA ASP A 51 -12.23 -2.30 6.23
C ASP A 51 -11.70 -3.53 6.97
N ASP A 52 -12.60 -4.33 7.56
CA ASP A 52 -12.27 -5.58 8.24
C ASP A 52 -11.72 -6.67 7.29
N GLY A 53 -12.01 -6.54 5.99
CA GLY A 53 -11.44 -7.30 4.90
C GLY A 53 -10.05 -6.88 4.44
N THR A 54 -9.42 -5.90 5.12
CA THR A 54 -8.08 -5.39 4.76
C THR A 54 -7.01 -5.87 5.75
N VAL A 55 -5.96 -6.52 5.24
CA VAL A 55 -4.84 -7.02 6.06
C VAL A 55 -3.62 -6.10 5.97
N PHE A 56 -3.10 -5.66 7.13
CA PHE A 56 -1.89 -4.83 7.21
C PHE A 56 -0.67 -5.62 7.67
N VAL A 57 0.41 -5.53 6.89
CA VAL A 57 1.73 -6.06 7.25
C VAL A 57 2.73 -4.91 7.29
N SER A 58 3.49 -4.82 8.38
CA SER A 58 4.45 -3.74 8.61
C SER A 58 5.82 -4.27 9.02
N PHE A 59 6.85 -3.95 8.23
CA PHE A 59 8.24 -4.18 8.58
C PHE A 59 8.82 -2.91 9.18
N ILE A 60 9.15 -2.94 10.47
CA ILE A 60 9.82 -1.83 11.17
C ILE A 60 11.25 -2.28 11.48
N CYS A 61 12.20 -1.73 10.74
CA CYS A 61 13.56 -2.25 10.72
C CYS A 61 14.58 -1.14 10.99
N ASN A 62 15.67 -1.50 11.67
CA ASN A 62 16.88 -0.69 11.66
C ASN A 62 17.50 -0.74 10.26
N LYS A 63 18.25 0.31 9.87
CA LYS A 63 18.86 0.40 8.53
C LYS A 63 19.73 -0.81 8.16
N ASN A 64 20.39 -1.42 9.15
CA ASN A 64 21.28 -2.57 8.98
C ASN A 64 20.63 -3.91 9.40
N ALA A 65 19.30 -3.95 9.57
CA ALA A 65 18.59 -5.16 10.00
C ALA A 65 18.69 -6.31 8.99
N ILE A 66 18.90 -5.98 7.72
CA ILE A 66 18.99 -6.92 6.60
C ILE A 66 20.35 -6.72 5.93
N PRO A 67 21.26 -7.70 6.00
CA PRO A 67 22.58 -7.58 5.39
C PRO A 67 22.51 -7.30 3.89
N GLY A 68 23.28 -6.32 3.42
CA GLY A 68 23.35 -5.95 2.00
C GLY A 68 22.20 -5.12 1.46
N LEU A 69 21.09 -4.99 2.21
CA LEU A 69 19.95 -4.17 1.79
C LEU A 69 20.26 -2.68 2.01
N GLN A 70 20.22 -1.90 0.94
CA GLN A 70 20.33 -0.45 1.05
C GLN A 70 18.98 0.13 1.52
N PRO A 71 18.95 1.04 2.51
CA PRO A 71 17.72 1.61 3.05
C PRO A 71 17.18 2.73 2.13
N TYR A 72 16.87 2.38 0.89
CA TYR A 72 16.23 3.26 -0.11
C TYR A 72 14.93 2.62 -0.60
N PRO A 73 13.97 3.42 -1.13
CA PRO A 73 12.65 2.92 -1.47
C PRO A 73 12.66 1.69 -2.39
N HIS A 74 13.36 1.77 -3.52
CA HIS A 74 13.42 0.70 -4.51
C HIS A 74 14.08 -0.59 -3.97
N PRO A 75 15.30 -0.58 -3.38
CA PRO A 75 15.86 -1.78 -2.76
C PRO A 75 14.94 -2.44 -1.73
N ILE A 76 14.30 -1.65 -0.85
CA ILE A 76 13.34 -2.19 0.14
C ILE A 76 12.15 -2.83 -0.59
N MET A 77 11.62 -2.16 -1.63
CA MET A 77 10.52 -2.70 -2.44
C MET A 77 10.88 -4.01 -3.13
N SER A 78 12.04 -4.09 -3.78
CA SER A 78 12.51 -5.30 -4.44
C SER A 78 12.68 -6.44 -3.43
N TRP A 79 13.23 -6.15 -2.24
CA TRP A 79 13.40 -7.14 -1.17
C TRP A 79 12.04 -7.66 -0.66
N THR A 80 11.08 -6.78 -0.37
CA THR A 80 9.74 -7.22 0.05
C THR A 80 8.98 -7.93 -1.05
N GLY A 81 9.17 -7.54 -2.31
CA GLY A 81 8.63 -8.24 -3.48
C GLY A 81 9.12 -9.69 -3.57
N GLN A 82 10.42 -9.92 -3.38
CA GLN A 82 10.99 -11.27 -3.32
C GLN A 82 10.41 -12.07 -2.16
N LEU A 83 10.38 -11.49 -0.96
CA LEU A 83 9.79 -12.14 0.21
C LEU A 83 8.35 -12.58 -0.02
N TYR A 84 7.50 -11.69 -0.55
CA TYR A 84 6.10 -12.03 -0.81
C TYR A 84 5.93 -13.01 -1.98
N SER A 85 6.83 -13.00 -2.97
CA SER A 85 6.80 -13.98 -4.06
C SER A 85 7.00 -15.42 -3.56
N GLU A 86 7.83 -15.60 -2.54
CA GLU A 86 8.02 -16.90 -1.87
C GLU A 86 6.81 -17.27 -1.00
N VAL A 87 6.31 -16.32 -0.19
CA VAL A 87 5.16 -16.56 0.69
C VAL A 87 3.88 -16.88 -0.08
N LEU A 88 3.69 -16.25 -1.25
CA LEU A 88 2.50 -16.41 -2.09
C LEU A 88 2.71 -17.42 -3.21
N GLN A 89 3.81 -18.17 -3.19
CA GLN A 89 4.10 -19.19 -4.19
C GLN A 89 2.95 -20.22 -4.23
N GLY A 90 2.38 -20.41 -5.43
CA GLY A 90 1.29 -21.36 -5.66
C GLY A 90 -0.14 -20.79 -5.49
N PHE A 91 -0.30 -19.56 -5.01
CA PHE A 91 -1.62 -18.91 -4.89
C PHE A 91 -2.01 -18.06 -6.11
N GLY A 92 -1.10 -17.88 -7.07
CA GLY A 92 -1.34 -17.13 -8.30
C GLY A 92 -0.04 -16.60 -8.90
N ASP A 93 -0.18 -15.83 -9.98
CA ASP A 93 0.95 -15.22 -10.67
C ASP A 93 1.28 -13.84 -10.04
N PHE A 94 2.00 -13.89 -8.91
CA PHE A 94 2.39 -12.72 -8.14
C PHE A 94 3.40 -11.85 -8.88
N HIS A 95 3.14 -10.55 -8.92
CA HIS A 95 4.04 -9.56 -9.49
C HIS A 95 4.19 -8.35 -8.56
N LEU A 96 5.44 -7.94 -8.34
CA LEU A 96 5.74 -6.56 -8.02
C LEU A 96 5.64 -5.73 -9.31
N ARG A 97 4.65 -4.84 -9.38
CA ARG A 97 4.45 -3.93 -10.52
C ARG A 97 5.05 -2.57 -10.18
N GLU A 98 6.22 -2.32 -10.75
CA GLU A 98 6.87 -1.01 -10.79
C GLU A 98 6.61 -0.39 -12.17
N ASN A 99 6.30 0.91 -12.24
CA ASN A 99 6.05 1.57 -13.53
C ASN A 99 7.37 1.99 -14.18
N ASP A 100 7.70 1.36 -15.31
CA ASP A 100 8.91 1.67 -16.10
C ASP A 100 8.91 3.10 -16.69
N ASP A 101 7.73 3.69 -16.91
CA ASP A 101 7.60 4.99 -17.59
C ASP A 101 7.79 6.23 -16.68
N VAL A 102 7.91 6.05 -15.35
CA VAL A 102 8.06 7.16 -14.41
C VAL A 102 9.40 7.03 -13.69
N PRO A 103 10.37 7.94 -13.92
CA PRO A 103 11.73 7.85 -13.35
C PRO A 103 11.82 7.87 -11.82
N LEU A 104 10.69 8.02 -11.13
CA LEU A 104 10.60 8.12 -9.69
C LEU A 104 9.43 7.26 -9.18
N SER A 105 9.60 5.93 -9.20
CA SER A 105 8.98 4.95 -8.29
C SER A 105 7.60 5.32 -7.69
N SER A 106 6.63 5.72 -8.51
CA SER A 106 5.39 6.34 -8.00
C SER A 106 4.32 5.30 -7.63
N PHE A 107 4.50 4.05 -8.06
CA PHE A 107 3.56 2.96 -7.81
C PHE A 107 4.35 1.71 -7.47
N SER A 108 4.08 1.19 -6.27
CA SER A 108 4.61 -0.05 -5.74
C SER A 108 3.41 -0.94 -5.42
N ASP A 109 2.84 -1.55 -6.46
CA ASP A 109 1.70 -2.44 -6.28
C ASP A 109 2.15 -3.89 -6.26
N TYR A 110 1.51 -4.68 -5.43
CA TYR A 110 1.48 -6.12 -5.61
C TYR A 110 0.23 -6.49 -6.39
N ALA A 111 0.41 -7.27 -7.44
CA ALA A 111 -0.64 -7.72 -8.32
C ALA A 111 -0.62 -9.24 -8.46
N PHE A 112 -1.79 -9.85 -8.55
CA PHE A 112 -1.95 -11.18 -9.13
C PHE A 112 -2.42 -10.99 -10.57
N ASN A 113 -1.68 -11.52 -11.53
CA ASN A 113 -1.88 -11.22 -12.95
C ASN A 113 -1.81 -9.69 -13.21
N SER A 114 -2.94 -9.09 -13.64
CA SER A 114 -3.13 -7.65 -13.86
C SER A 114 -3.91 -6.95 -12.73
N HIS A 115 -4.34 -7.68 -11.70
CA HIS A 115 -5.20 -7.14 -10.65
C HIS A 115 -4.37 -6.79 -9.42
N LYS A 116 -4.37 -5.50 -9.07
CA LYS A 116 -3.77 -5.04 -7.83
C LYS A 116 -4.51 -5.66 -6.63
N PHE A 117 -3.75 -6.26 -5.72
CA PHE A 117 -4.26 -6.73 -4.44
C PHE A 117 -3.47 -6.18 -3.25
N GLY A 118 -2.29 -5.58 -3.48
CA GLY A 118 -1.46 -4.98 -2.42
C GLY A 118 -1.00 -3.57 -2.77
N GLY A 119 -1.10 -2.65 -1.82
CA GLY A 119 -0.54 -1.29 -1.92
C GLY A 119 0.56 -1.09 -0.89
N ASN A 120 1.67 -0.47 -1.30
CA ASN A 120 2.82 -0.27 -0.42
C ASN A 120 3.08 1.20 -0.12
N ALA A 121 3.53 1.48 1.10
CA ALA A 121 3.98 2.79 1.53
C ALA A 121 5.20 2.66 2.44
N GLN A 122 6.15 3.58 2.30
CA GLN A 122 7.41 3.56 3.04
C GLN A 122 7.69 4.88 3.73
N SER A 123 8.48 4.82 4.81
CA SER A 123 9.13 5.98 5.42
C SER A 123 10.52 5.58 5.90
N ILE A 124 11.52 6.40 5.58
CA ILE A 124 12.92 6.13 5.88
C ILE A 124 13.43 7.34 6.66
N ILE A 125 13.78 7.13 7.92
CA ILE A 125 14.16 8.20 8.84
C ILE A 125 15.41 7.78 9.60
N LYS A 126 16.51 8.49 9.35
CA LYS A 126 17.82 8.28 10.00
C LYS A 126 18.27 6.82 9.95
N GLU A 127 18.12 6.12 11.07
CA GLU A 127 18.62 4.76 11.30
C GLU A 127 17.54 3.69 11.17
N ARG A 128 16.34 4.07 10.72
CA ARG A 128 15.19 3.17 10.61
C ARG A 128 14.46 3.36 9.29
N TRP A 129 13.84 2.29 8.85
CA TRP A 129 12.88 2.32 7.77
C TRP A 129 11.65 1.53 8.16
N ILE A 130 10.53 1.94 7.58
CA ILE A 130 9.27 1.24 7.69
C ILE A 130 8.74 0.99 6.29
N HIS A 131 8.29 -0.23 6.04
CA HIS A 131 7.53 -0.61 4.86
C HIS A 131 6.21 -1.23 5.33
N HIS A 132 5.10 -0.66 4.88
CA HIS A 132 3.77 -1.16 5.16
C HIS A 132 3.10 -1.58 3.87
N THR A 133 2.43 -2.73 3.91
CA THR A 133 1.57 -3.24 2.85
C THR A 133 0.14 -3.31 3.36
N SER A 134 -0.80 -2.79 2.58
CA SER A 134 -2.24 -3.04 2.74
C SER A 134 -2.67 -4.07 1.69
N PHE A 135 -3.11 -5.24 2.14
CA PHE A 135 -3.63 -6.30 1.29
C PHE A 135 -5.16 -6.27 1.26
N LEU A 136 -5.71 -6.26 0.06
CA LEU A 136 -7.12 -6.51 -0.21
C LEU A 136 -7.34 -8.02 -0.04
N TRP A 137 -7.98 -8.41 1.07
CA TRP A 137 -8.20 -9.81 1.41
C TRP A 137 -9.64 -10.23 1.13
N ASP A 138 -10.60 -9.72 1.91
CA ASP A 138 -12.04 -9.96 1.76
C ASP A 138 -12.81 -8.64 1.95
N TYR A 139 -12.34 -7.60 1.23
CA TYR A 139 -12.86 -6.23 1.34
C TYR A 139 -14.22 -6.07 0.65
N ASP A 140 -15.05 -5.13 1.11
CA ASP A 140 -16.30 -4.80 0.40
C ASP A 140 -15.97 -3.92 -0.81
N ILE A 141 -16.26 -4.42 -2.01
CA ILE A 141 -16.00 -3.67 -3.25
C ILE A 141 -16.74 -2.34 -3.34
N LYS A 142 -17.88 -2.18 -2.64
CA LYS A 142 -18.63 -0.91 -2.58
C LYS A 142 -17.81 0.20 -1.94
N ASN A 143 -16.91 -0.15 -1.01
CA ASN A 143 -16.05 0.82 -0.34
C ASN A 143 -15.09 1.52 -1.33
N MET A 144 -14.84 0.94 -2.50
CA MET A 144 -14.06 1.59 -3.56
C MET A 144 -14.78 2.81 -4.15
N GLU A 145 -16.11 2.93 -4.02
CA GLU A 145 -16.88 4.10 -4.47
C GLU A 145 -16.56 5.37 -3.68
N TYR A 146 -15.94 5.26 -2.50
CA TYR A 146 -15.46 6.42 -1.74
C TYR A 146 -14.21 7.06 -2.35
N LEU A 147 -13.49 6.34 -3.22
CA LEU A 147 -12.23 6.79 -3.81
C LEU A 147 -12.46 7.41 -5.19
N LYS A 148 -11.77 8.51 -5.45
CA LYS A 148 -11.67 9.05 -6.82
C LYS A 148 -10.63 8.28 -7.60
N HIS A 149 -10.88 8.10 -8.90
CA HIS A 149 -9.86 7.57 -9.79
C HIS A 149 -8.62 8.48 -9.79
N PRO A 150 -7.42 7.90 -9.65
CA PRO A 150 -6.20 8.69 -9.63
C PRO A 150 -5.97 9.32 -11.01
N THR A 151 -5.53 10.58 -11.04
CA THR A 151 -5.20 11.29 -12.29
C THR A 151 -4.05 10.65 -13.06
N ARG A 152 -3.25 9.81 -12.38
CA ARG A 152 -2.18 9.01 -12.98
C ARG A 152 -2.30 7.58 -12.45
N ALA A 153 -2.31 6.61 -13.36
CA ALA A 153 -2.29 5.19 -13.03
C ALA A 153 -1.26 4.44 -13.90
N PRO A 154 -0.68 3.34 -13.38
CA PRO A 154 0.02 2.36 -14.20
C PRO A 154 -0.78 1.89 -15.41
N LYS A 155 -0.10 1.73 -16.57
CA LYS A 155 -0.71 1.19 -17.80
C LYS A 155 -1.37 -0.17 -17.58
N TYR A 156 -0.79 -1.01 -16.72
CA TYR A 156 -1.32 -2.35 -16.45
C TYR A 156 -2.70 -2.33 -15.75
N ARG A 157 -3.11 -1.20 -15.15
CA ARG A 157 -4.43 -1.04 -14.50
C ARG A 157 -5.54 -0.61 -15.47
N SER A 158 -5.24 -0.42 -16.76
CA SER A 158 -6.20 0.05 -17.78
C SER A 158 -6.91 -1.07 -18.54
N VAL A 159 -6.93 -2.29 -17.99
CA VAL A 159 -7.49 -3.49 -18.62
C VAL A 159 -8.76 -3.90 -17.91
#